data_AF-A0A427C857-F1
#
_entry.id   AF-A0A427C857-F1
#
_cell.length_a   1.000
_cell.length_b   1.000
_cell.length_c   1.000
_cell.angle_alpha   90.00
_cell.angle_beta   90.00
_cell.angle_gamma   90.00
#
_symmetry.space_group_name_H-M   'P 1'
#
loop_
_entity.id
_entity.type
_entity.pdbx_description
1 polymer ?
#
loop_
_entity_poly.entity_id
_entity_poly.type
_entity_poly.pdbx_seq_one_letter_code
_entity_poly.pdbx_strand_id
1 'polypeptide(L)'
;MCEQCCCAGAVDPTNPLRPPGVPESGAVSPAPLFHPSPKIHPGRVLMDDYLGPMGISIRRLADSIRIKRGRLESIIGGRSSITAELSMRLGRYFGEPKTYWQDLQCKHDMEMACCAWEEDVDLIRPRVRW
;
A
#
# COMPACT_ATOMS: atom_id res chain seq x y z
N MET A 1 -51.84 12.02 1.24
CA MET A 1 -52.59 11.82 2.50
C MET A 1 -51.78 10.88 3.37
N CYS A 2 -51.50 11.32 4.62
CA CYS A 2 -50.78 10.71 5.76
C CYS A 2 -49.35 10.20 5.52
N GLU A 3 -48.32 10.73 6.20
CA GLU A 3 -48.03 10.86 7.65
C GLU A 3 -47.25 9.66 8.22
N GLN A 4 -46.25 10.03 9.01
CA GLN A 4 -45.59 9.29 10.08
C GLN A 4 -44.77 8.03 9.73
N CYS A 5 -43.45 8.13 9.91
CA CYS A 5 -42.87 7.77 11.21
C CYS A 5 -41.39 8.15 11.34
N CYS A 6 -41.09 8.93 12.36
CA CYS A 6 -39.76 9.10 12.94
C CYS A 6 -39.27 7.77 13.54
N CYS A 7 -38.05 7.35 13.20
CA CYS A 7 -37.18 6.48 14.00
C CYS A 7 -35.74 6.75 13.50
N ALA A 8 -34.98 7.70 14.06
CA ALA A 8 -34.22 7.53 15.30
C ALA A 8 -33.53 6.15 15.37
N GLY A 9 -32.51 5.94 14.53
CA GLY A 9 -31.60 4.80 14.64
C GLY A 9 -30.53 5.09 15.69
N ALA A 10 -30.58 4.35 16.79
CA ALA A 10 -29.66 4.43 17.92
C ALA A 10 -28.20 4.19 17.50
N VAL A 11 -27.28 5.02 18.01
CA VAL A 11 -25.84 4.74 17.97
C VAL A 11 -25.52 3.71 19.05
N ASP A 12 -24.86 2.62 18.69
CA ASP A 12 -24.36 1.62 19.63
C ASP A 12 -23.29 2.26 20.54
N PRO A 13 -23.51 2.33 21.87
CA PRO A 13 -22.62 3.08 22.75
C PRO A 13 -21.32 2.35 23.11
N THR A 14 -21.04 1.17 22.52
CA THR A 14 -19.91 0.33 22.99
C THR A 14 -18.79 0.15 21.96
N ASN A 15 -18.93 0.62 20.72
CA ASN A 15 -17.93 0.33 19.69
C ASN A 15 -17.49 1.55 18.84
N PRO A 16 -16.53 2.36 19.33
CA PRO A 16 -16.19 3.66 18.75
C PRO A 16 -15.25 3.66 17.53
N LEU A 17 -15.01 2.54 16.83
CA LEU A 17 -13.97 2.49 15.78
C LEU A 17 -14.36 1.85 14.43
N ARG A 18 -15.66 1.64 14.11
CA ARG A 18 -16.01 1.14 12.77
C ARG A 18 -16.20 2.30 11.77
N PRO A 19 -15.34 2.48 10.75
CA PRO A 19 -15.60 3.46 9.70
C PRO A 19 -16.81 3.03 8.85
N PRO A 20 -17.70 3.96 8.47
CA PRO A 20 -18.86 3.65 7.63
C PRO A 20 -18.41 3.33 6.20
N GLY A 21 -18.88 2.20 5.64
CA GLY A 21 -18.71 1.89 4.21
C GLY A 21 -18.27 0.48 3.83
N VAL A 22 -18.22 -0.50 4.74
CA VAL A 22 -17.96 -1.90 4.34
C VAL A 22 -19.29 -2.57 3.98
N PRO A 23 -19.52 -2.99 2.71
CA PRO A 23 -20.71 -3.76 2.35
C PRO A 23 -20.63 -5.16 2.95
N GLU A 24 -21.73 -5.59 3.58
CA GLU A 24 -21.85 -6.91 4.21
C GLU A 24 -22.00 -8.00 3.13
N SER A 25 -21.03 -8.92 3.13
CA SER A 25 -20.98 -10.26 2.52
C SER A 25 -22.11 -10.63 1.54
N GLY A 26 -21.80 -10.62 0.24
CA GLY A 26 -22.64 -11.22 -0.79
C GLY A 26 -21.92 -11.26 -2.14
N ALA A 27 -21.46 -12.44 -2.55
CA ALA A 27 -20.87 -12.75 -3.86
C ALA A 27 -19.63 -11.92 -4.27
N VAL A 28 -18.47 -12.27 -3.72
CA VAL A 28 -17.21 -11.98 -4.41
C VAL A 28 -17.01 -13.14 -5.40
N SER A 29 -17.47 -12.97 -6.64
CA SER A 29 -16.96 -13.77 -7.77
C SER A 29 -15.43 -13.83 -7.65
N PRO A 30 -14.74 -14.93 -7.98
CA PRO A 30 -13.29 -14.94 -7.96
C PRO A 30 -12.82 -14.00 -9.07
N ALA A 31 -12.73 -12.72 -8.74
CA ALA A 31 -11.96 -11.78 -9.49
C ALA A 31 -10.57 -12.40 -9.59
N PRO A 32 -9.91 -12.33 -10.76
CA PRO A 32 -8.54 -12.80 -10.85
C PRO A 32 -7.78 -12.20 -9.67
N LEU A 33 -7.19 -13.06 -8.83
CA LEU A 33 -6.52 -12.61 -7.60
C LEU A 33 -5.42 -11.57 -7.91
N PHE A 34 -5.00 -11.55 -9.17
CA PHE A 34 -4.13 -10.56 -9.77
C PHE A 34 -4.90 -9.66 -10.75
N HIS A 35 -5.12 -8.41 -10.34
CA HIS A 35 -5.39 -7.32 -11.29
C HIS A 35 -4.03 -6.70 -11.62
N PRO A 36 -3.60 -6.66 -12.89
CA PRO A 36 -2.37 -5.97 -13.25
C PRO A 36 -2.58 -4.48 -13.03
N SER A 37 -2.27 -4.02 -11.82
CA SER A 37 -2.15 -2.61 -11.51
C SER A 37 -0.90 -2.10 -12.24
N PRO A 38 -0.84 -0.81 -12.61
CA PRO A 38 0.36 -0.26 -13.23
C PRO A 38 1.55 -0.54 -12.31
N LYS A 39 2.67 -1.01 -12.89
CA LYS A 39 3.92 -1.34 -12.20
C LYS A 39 4.47 -0.12 -11.49
N ILE A 40 3.94 0.18 -10.31
CA ILE A 40 4.30 1.38 -9.57
C ILE A 40 5.50 1.02 -8.71
N HIS A 41 6.69 1.39 -9.19
CA HIS A 41 7.89 1.29 -8.37
C HIS A 41 7.79 2.31 -7.22
N PRO A 42 8.06 1.92 -5.96
CA PRO A 42 7.92 2.82 -4.81
C PRO A 42 8.82 4.06 -4.91
N GLY A 43 9.95 3.96 -5.60
CA GLY A 43 10.81 5.11 -5.90
C GLY A 43 10.16 6.15 -6.82
N ARG A 44 9.23 5.74 -7.70
CA ARG A 44 8.47 6.66 -8.54
C ARG A 44 7.41 7.41 -7.75
N VAL A 45 6.70 6.71 -6.86
CA VAL A 45 5.76 7.31 -5.88
C VAL A 45 6.46 8.36 -5.04
N LEU A 46 7.65 8.06 -4.52
CA LEU A 46 8.43 9.01 -3.74
C LEU A 46 8.76 10.29 -4.53
N MET A 47 9.01 10.16 -5.83
CA MET A 47 9.36 11.29 -6.68
C MET A 47 8.14 12.12 -7.07
N ASP A 48 7.09 11.47 -7.55
CA ASP A 48 5.93 12.11 -8.15
C ASP A 48 4.97 12.66 -7.07
N ASP A 49 4.74 11.92 -5.99
CA ASP A 49 3.73 12.27 -4.98
C ASP A 49 4.30 13.07 -3.79
N TYR A 50 5.62 13.00 -3.56
CA TYR A 50 6.26 13.63 -2.40
C TYR A 50 7.30 14.69 -2.80
N LEU A 51 8.38 14.29 -3.48
CA LEU A 51 9.49 15.20 -3.80
C LEU A 51 9.07 16.32 -4.76
N GLY A 52 8.32 15.99 -5.80
CA GLY A 52 7.78 16.93 -6.79
C GLY A 52 6.94 18.05 -6.16
N PRO A 53 5.83 17.74 -5.47
CA PRO A 53 4.96 18.77 -4.90
C PRO A 53 5.62 19.56 -3.76
N MET A 54 6.54 18.95 -3.00
CA MET A 54 7.25 19.67 -1.93
C MET A 54 8.48 20.45 -2.40
N GLY A 55 8.91 20.29 -3.67
CA GLY A 55 10.12 20.92 -4.19
C GLY A 55 11.40 20.52 -3.43
N ILE A 56 11.41 19.34 -2.80
CA ILE A 56 12.55 18.86 -2.01
C ILE A 56 13.53 18.15 -2.94
N SER A 57 14.81 18.50 -2.84
CA SER A 57 15.85 17.78 -3.57
C SER A 57 16.15 16.42 -2.94
N ILE A 58 16.50 15.44 -3.77
CA ILE A 58 16.91 14.09 -3.34
C ILE A 58 18.04 14.17 -2.29
N ARG A 59 18.98 15.10 -2.48
CA ARG A 59 20.07 15.34 -1.53
C ARG A 59 19.53 15.77 -0.16
N ARG A 60 18.63 16.75 -0.12
CA ARG A 60 18.04 17.25 1.12
C ARG A 60 17.25 16.18 1.85
N LEU A 61 16.52 15.32 1.12
CA LEU A 61 15.86 14.16 1.70
C LEU A 61 16.89 13.17 2.26
N ALA A 62 17.91 12.80 1.49
CA ALA A 62 18.94 11.88 1.95
C ALA A 62 19.62 12.34 3.26
N ASP A 63 19.89 13.64 3.36
CA ASP A 63 20.45 14.26 4.57
C ASP A 63 19.46 14.22 5.75
N SER A 64 18.17 14.47 5.54
CA SER A 64 17.16 14.46 6.60
C SER A 64 16.90 13.06 7.16
N ILE A 65 16.88 12.03 6.30
CA ILE A 65 16.70 10.63 6.70
C ILE A 65 18.03 9.89 6.97
N ARG A 66 19.16 10.62 6.97
CA ARG A 66 20.51 10.12 7.29
C ARG A 66 20.92 8.89 6.49
N ILE A 67 20.70 8.90 5.18
CA ILE A 67 21.18 7.85 4.26
C ILE A 67 22.13 8.43 3.21
N LYS A 68 22.95 7.57 2.61
CA LYS A 68 23.78 7.98 1.47
C LYS A 68 22.89 8.38 0.30
N ARG A 69 23.16 9.53 -0.31
CA ARG A 69 22.47 10.03 -1.51
C ARG A 69 22.37 8.97 -2.62
N GLY A 70 23.47 8.29 -2.92
CA GLY A 70 23.50 7.26 -3.96
C GLY A 70 22.53 6.09 -3.71
N ARG A 71 22.24 5.78 -2.44
CA ARG A 71 21.22 4.77 -2.09
C ARG A 71 19.83 5.26 -2.48
N LEU A 72 19.51 6.51 -2.16
CA LEU A 72 18.22 7.10 -2.50
C LEU A 72 18.03 7.25 -4.02
N GLU A 73 19.08 7.67 -4.73
CA GLU A 73 19.09 7.76 -6.20
C GLU A 73 18.89 6.38 -6.85
N SER A 74 19.46 5.32 -6.27
CA SER A 74 19.25 3.95 -6.75
C SER A 74 17.80 3.49 -6.60
N ILE A 75 17.15 3.86 -5.49
CA ILE A 75 15.75 3.53 -5.21
C ILE A 75 14.82 4.30 -6.15
N ILE A 76 15.04 5.60 -6.33
CA ILE A 76 14.26 6.41 -7.28
C ILE A 76 14.44 5.87 -8.71
N GLY A 77 15.65 5.45 -9.06
CA GLY A 77 15.97 4.84 -10.35
C GLY A 77 15.52 3.39 -10.54
N GLY A 78 14.77 2.79 -9.59
CA GLY A 78 14.28 1.41 -9.72
C GLY A 78 15.34 0.31 -9.62
N ARG A 79 16.58 0.65 -9.25
CA ARG A 79 17.71 -0.28 -9.15
C ARG A 79 17.83 -0.92 -7.77
N SER A 80 17.14 -0.38 -6.77
CA SER A 80 17.18 -0.88 -5.41
C SER A 80 15.81 -0.81 -4.77
N SER A 81 15.48 -1.85 -4.02
CA SER A 81 14.24 -1.96 -3.26
C SER A 81 14.31 -1.19 -1.94
N ILE A 82 13.14 -0.82 -1.42
CA ILE A 82 13.01 -0.19 -0.11
C ILE A 82 13.13 -1.27 0.97
N THR A 83 14.09 -1.10 1.87
CA THR A 83 14.25 -1.95 3.06
C THR A 83 13.37 -1.46 4.21
N ALA A 84 12.99 -2.35 5.11
CA ALA A 84 12.18 -2.01 6.29
C ALA A 84 12.74 -0.83 7.10
N GLU A 85 14.07 -0.79 7.29
CA GLU A 85 14.76 0.34 7.95
C GLU A 85 14.47 1.68 7.26
N LEU A 86 14.47 1.71 5.93
CA LEU A 86 14.23 2.92 5.16
C LEU A 86 12.75 3.30 5.19
N SER A 87 11.85 2.32 5.11
CA SER A 87 10.42 2.53 5.29
C SER A 87 10.10 3.22 6.62
N MET A 88 10.74 2.78 7.71
CA MET A 88 10.60 3.42 9.02
C MET A 88 11.11 4.88 9.03
N ARG A 89 12.24 5.15 8.38
CA ARG A 89 12.81 6.50 8.28
C ARG A 89 11.94 7.43 7.45
N LEU A 90 11.45 6.97 6.30
CA LEU A 90 10.54 7.72 5.43
C LEU A 90 9.20 7.97 6.11
N GLY A 91 8.63 6.96 6.77
CA GLY A 91 7.39 7.12 7.56
C GLY A 91 7.56 8.16 8.68
N ARG A 92 8.71 8.17 9.37
CA ARG A 92 9.00 9.20 10.37
C ARG A 92 9.14 10.61 9.78
N TYR A 93 9.68 10.72 8.56
CA TYR A 93 9.89 12.00 7.89
C TYR A 93 8.61 12.58 7.29
N PHE A 94 7.80 11.75 6.64
CA PHE A 94 6.57 12.17 5.97
C PHE A 94 5.32 12.10 6.85
N GLY A 95 5.39 11.43 8.01
CA GLY A 95 4.23 11.23 8.88
C GLY A 95 3.38 10.01 8.52
N GLU A 96 3.84 9.18 7.57
CA GLU A 96 3.15 7.97 7.12
C GLU A 96 3.40 6.76 8.05
N PRO A 97 2.54 5.73 7.99
CA PRO A 97 2.78 4.46 8.67
C PRO A 97 4.15 3.87 8.30
N LYS A 98 4.82 3.26 9.30
CA LYS A 98 6.14 2.64 9.12
C LYS A 98 6.14 1.52 8.06
N THR A 99 4.99 0.90 7.79
CA THR A 99 4.82 -0.18 6.80
C THR A 99 4.52 0.34 5.40
N TYR A 100 4.08 1.59 5.25
CA TYR A 100 3.54 2.11 3.99
C TYR A 100 4.48 1.87 2.79
N TRP A 101 5.76 2.24 2.92
CA TRP A 101 6.73 2.07 1.84
C TRP A 101 7.10 0.61 1.59
N GLN A 102 7.05 -0.22 2.64
CA GLN A 102 7.26 -1.65 2.53
C GLN A 102 6.10 -2.34 1.81
N ASP A 103 4.86 -1.91 2.08
CA ASP A 103 3.65 -2.43 1.45
C ASP A 103 3.67 -2.11 -0.06
N LEU A 104 4.14 -0.94 -0.45
CA LEU A 104 4.36 -0.58 -1.86
C LEU A 104 5.41 -1.47 -2.52
N GLN A 105 6.53 -1.73 -1.84
CA GLN A 105 7.55 -2.65 -2.35
C GLN A 105 6.99 -4.06 -2.52
N CYS A 106 6.24 -4.57 -1.53
CA CYS A 106 5.63 -5.89 -1.61
C CYS A 106 4.65 -5.99 -2.78
N LYS A 107 3.81 -4.98 -3.01
CA LYS A 107 2.91 -4.96 -4.18
C LYS A 107 3.69 -5.03 -5.48
N HIS A 108 4.74 -4.22 -5.63
CA HIS A 108 5.60 -4.24 -6.80
C HIS A 108 6.28 -5.60 -7.02
N ASP A 109 6.83 -6.18 -5.95
CA ASP A 109 7.52 -7.47 -6.01
C ASP A 109 6.55 -8.60 -6.37
N MET A 110 5.32 -8.55 -5.84
CA MET A 110 4.26 -9.52 -6.15
C MET A 110 3.82 -9.41 -7.62
N GLU A 111 3.68 -8.20 -8.17
CA GLU A 111 3.40 -7.99 -9.60
C GLU A 111 4.53 -8.51 -10.49
N MET A 112 5.78 -8.24 -10.12
CA MET A 112 6.94 -8.76 -10.83
C MET A 112 7.02 -10.28 -10.77
N ALA A 113 6.67 -10.88 -9.63
CA ALA A 113 6.62 -12.32 -9.46
C ALA A 113 5.46 -12.95 -10.23
N CYS A 114 4.26 -12.37 -10.23
CA CYS A 114 3.13 -12.91 -10.98
C CYS A 114 3.47 -13.04 -12.47
N CYS A 115 4.02 -11.99 -13.08
CA CYS A 115 4.43 -12.03 -14.48
C CYS A 115 5.52 -13.07 -14.80
N ALA A 116 6.24 -13.59 -13.80
CA ALA A 116 7.36 -14.52 -13.98
C ALA A 116 7.02 -15.97 -13.59
N TRP A 117 5.98 -16.21 -12.78
CA TRP A 117 5.74 -17.52 -12.13
C TRP A 117 4.34 -18.09 -12.36
N GLU A 118 3.52 -17.47 -13.22
CA GLU A 118 2.10 -17.82 -13.42
C GLU A 118 1.83 -19.33 -13.60
N GLU A 119 2.67 -20.06 -14.33
CA GLU A 119 2.41 -21.49 -14.60
C GLU A 119 2.71 -22.43 -13.42
N ASP A 120 3.73 -22.13 -12.59
CA ASP A 120 4.18 -23.02 -11.51
C ASP A 120 3.38 -22.82 -10.21
N VAL A 121 2.99 -21.58 -9.92
CA VAL A 121 2.27 -21.23 -8.69
C VAL A 121 0.83 -21.76 -8.71
N ASP A 122 0.18 -21.73 -9.88
CA ASP A 122 -1.21 -22.18 -10.04
C ASP A 122 -1.37 -23.71 -9.86
N LEU A 123 -0.28 -24.46 -10.00
CA LEU A 123 -0.28 -25.91 -9.77
C LEU A 123 -0.29 -26.29 -8.28
N ILE A 124 -0.03 -25.34 -7.37
CA ILE A 124 0.05 -25.59 -5.94
C ILE A 124 -1.36 -25.84 -5.38
N ARG A 125 -1.64 -27.08 -5.00
CA ARG A 125 -2.91 -27.45 -4.36
C ARG A 125 -2.93 -26.98 -2.91
N PRO A 126 -3.93 -26.16 -2.49
CA PRO A 126 -4.03 -25.71 -1.10
C PRO A 126 -4.27 -26.91 -0.17
N ARG A 127 -3.50 -26.98 0.91
CA ARG A 127 -3.66 -28.02 1.91
C ARG A 127 -4.94 -27.76 2.71
N VAL A 128 -5.83 -28.74 2.76
CA VAL A 128 -7.02 -28.71 3.63
C VAL A 128 -6.57 -28.60 5.09
N ARG A 129 -7.05 -27.56 5.77
CA ARG A 129 -6.69 -27.22 7.15
C ARG A 129 -7.15 -28.34 8.10
N TRP A 130 -6.33 -28.72 9.08
CA TRP A 130 -6.68 -29.67 10.14
C TRP A 130 -7.56 -29.02 11.21
#